data_AF-A0A7W3RQ56-F1
#
_entry.id   AF-A0A7W3RQ56-F1
#
_cell.length_a   1.000
_cell.length_b   1.000
_cell.length_c   1.000
_cell.angle_alpha   90.00
_cell.angle_beta   90.00
_cell.angle_gamma   90.00
#
_symmetry.space_group_name_H-M   'P 1'
#
loop_
_entity.id
_entity.type
_entity.pdbx_description
1 polymer ?
#
loop_
_entity_poly.entity_id
_entity_poly.type
_entity_poly.pdbx_seq_one_letter_code
_entity_poly.pdbx_strand_id
1 'polypeptide(L)'
;MDAEDHRELTSTGSSKESEQWRAKQRKLINEGDWDKAMKMDIDEIRELYGNKYDTHIKDMVASLENNRKFQAMLEKKGWKIDYEILK
;
A
#
# COMPACT_ATOMS: atom_id res chain seq x y z
N MET A 1 8.29 0.35 -10.14
CA MET A 1 9.55 0.68 -9.46
C MET A 1 10.66 -0.19 -10.02
N ASP A 2 11.91 0.22 -9.86
CA ASP A 2 13.06 -0.57 -10.30
C ASP A 2 13.15 -1.89 -9.52
N ALA A 3 13.58 -2.97 -10.17
CA ALA A 3 13.59 -4.30 -9.55
C ALA A 3 14.57 -4.42 -8.38
N GLU A 4 15.64 -3.61 -8.38
CA GLU A 4 16.59 -3.51 -7.28
C GLU A 4 15.95 -2.81 -6.08
N ASP A 5 15.40 -1.62 -6.28
CA ASP A 5 14.67 -0.87 -5.25
C ASP A 5 13.50 -1.68 -4.63
N HIS A 6 12.78 -2.47 -5.44
CA HIS A 6 11.71 -3.33 -4.93
C HIS A 6 12.23 -4.41 -3.95
N ARG A 7 13.46 -4.89 -4.15
CA ARG A 7 14.07 -5.90 -3.28
C ARG A 7 14.48 -5.33 -1.93
N GLU A 8 14.68 -4.02 -1.83
CA GLU A 8 15.06 -3.35 -0.58
C GLU A 8 13.85 -3.06 0.32
N LEU A 9 12.63 -3.05 -0.22
CA LEU A 9 11.42 -2.88 0.58
C LEU A 9 11.28 -3.99 1.62
N THR A 10 10.92 -3.62 2.85
CA THR A 10 10.74 -4.57 3.97
C THR A 10 9.70 -5.63 3.64
N SER A 11 8.68 -5.28 2.87
CA SER A 11 7.66 -6.22 2.41
C SER A 11 8.21 -7.36 1.52
N THR A 12 9.42 -7.23 0.97
CA THR A 12 10.07 -8.20 0.09
C THR A 12 11.00 -9.16 0.84
N GLY A 13 11.01 -10.44 0.42
CA GLY A 13 11.91 -11.47 0.94
C GLY A 13 11.29 -12.39 2.00
N SER A 14 12.15 -13.15 2.67
CA SER A 14 11.80 -14.18 3.68
C SER A 14 12.44 -13.91 5.04
N SER A 15 12.86 -12.68 5.30
CA SER A 15 13.35 -12.32 6.63
C SER A 15 12.19 -12.31 7.63
N LYS A 16 12.50 -12.49 8.92
CA LYS A 16 11.51 -12.37 10.00
C LYS A 16 10.82 -11.01 9.99
N GLU A 17 11.54 -9.95 9.64
CA GLU A 17 10.99 -8.60 9.54
C GLU A 17 9.99 -8.50 8.39
N SER A 18 10.32 -9.04 7.22
CA SER A 18 9.43 -9.07 6.05
C SER A 18 8.16 -9.90 6.29
N GLU A 19 8.27 -10.97 7.06
CA GLU A 19 7.10 -11.76 7.50
C GLU A 19 6.20 -10.95 8.44
N GLN A 20 6.78 -10.23 9.40
CA GLN A 20 6.06 -9.39 10.35
C GLN A 20 5.40 -8.19 9.67
N TRP A 21 6.08 -7.55 8.71
CA TRP A 21 5.53 -6.46 7.90
C TRP A 21 4.28 -6.90 7.16
N ARG A 22 4.36 -7.97 6.39
CA ARG A 22 3.21 -8.53 5.66
C ARG A 22 2.11 -9.04 6.61
N ALA A 23 2.46 -9.51 7.80
CA ALA A 23 1.48 -9.87 8.82
C ALA A 23 0.69 -8.65 9.32
N LYS A 24 1.36 -7.51 9.54
CA LYS A 24 0.70 -6.24 9.89
C LYS A 24 -0.22 -5.78 8.77
N GLN A 25 0.25 -5.80 7.52
CA GLN A 25 -0.57 -5.44 6.36
C GLN A 25 -1.81 -6.34 6.22
N ARG A 26 -1.65 -7.66 6.35
CA ARG A 26 -2.78 -8.60 6.31
C ARG A 26 -3.80 -8.33 7.41
N LYS A 27 -3.35 -7.98 8.63
CA LYS A 27 -4.23 -7.63 9.73
C LYS A 27 -5.09 -6.40 9.37
N LEU A 28 -4.46 -5.33 8.90
CA LEU A 28 -5.15 -4.11 8.47
C LEU A 28 -6.16 -4.39 7.35
N ILE A 29 -5.77 -5.14 6.33
CA ILE A 29 -6.64 -5.54 5.22
C ILE A 29 -7.87 -6.32 5.71
N ASN A 30 -7.69 -7.24 6.65
CA ASN A 30 -8.79 -8.03 7.21
C ASN A 30 -9.75 -7.18 8.05
N GLU A 31 -9.25 -6.11 8.67
CA GLU A 31 -10.04 -5.13 9.44
C GLU A 31 -10.73 -4.10 8.53
N GLY A 32 -10.38 -4.05 7.24
CA GLY A 32 -10.90 -3.08 6.27
C GLY A 32 -10.07 -1.80 6.15
N ASP A 33 -8.97 -1.71 6.89
CA ASP A 33 -8.01 -0.60 6.91
C ASP A 33 -7.01 -0.70 5.75
N TRP A 34 -7.53 -0.77 4.52
CA TRP A 34 -6.73 -0.90 3.29
C TRP A 34 -5.83 0.32 3.05
N ASP A 35 -6.33 1.51 3.36
CA ASP A 35 -5.59 2.77 3.28
C ASP A 35 -4.34 2.73 4.17
N LYS A 36 -4.46 2.30 5.43
CA LYS A 36 -3.32 2.13 6.34
C LYS A 36 -2.35 1.06 5.85
N ALA A 37 -2.86 -0.05 5.31
CA ALA A 37 -2.01 -1.12 4.79
C ALA A 37 -1.14 -0.66 3.62
N MET A 38 -1.70 0.15 2.71
CA MET A 38 -0.97 0.75 1.58
C MET A 38 -0.05 1.88 2.03
N LYS A 39 -0.50 2.69 2.99
CA LYS A 39 0.30 3.77 3.57
C LYS A 39 1.62 3.26 4.16
N MET A 40 1.63 2.08 4.78
CA MET A 40 2.86 1.46 5.27
C MET A 40 3.94 1.39 4.18
N ASP A 41 3.61 0.89 3.00
CA ASP A 41 4.58 0.76 1.90
C ASP A 41 4.90 2.12 1.26
N ILE A 42 3.93 3.05 1.18
CA ILE A 42 4.16 4.41 0.67
C ILE A 42 5.15 5.18 1.55
N ASP A 43 4.97 5.11 2.87
CA ASP A 43 5.84 5.78 3.83
C ASP A 43 7.26 5.21 3.77
N GLU A 44 7.40 3.88 3.65
CA GLU A 44 8.70 3.23 3.46
C GLU A 44 9.37 3.66 2.14
N ILE A 45 8.63 3.68 1.03
CA ILE A 45 9.16 4.12 -0.27
C ILE A 45 9.67 5.58 -0.18
N ARG A 46 8.95 6.45 0.53
CA ARG A 46 9.37 7.85 0.74
C ARG A 46 10.58 7.97 1.66
N GLU A 47 10.68 7.11 2.67
CA GLU A 47 11.84 7.05 3.56
C GLU A 47 13.11 6.63 2.81
N LEU A 48 13.01 5.61 1.95
CA LEU A 48 14.16 5.06 1.22
C LEU A 48 14.55 5.90 -0.01
N TYR A 49 13.57 6.42 -0.76
CA TYR A 49 13.79 6.98 -2.09
C TYR A 49 13.33 8.44 -2.24
N GLY A 50 12.85 9.07 -1.16
CA GLY A 50 12.31 10.42 -1.21
C GLY A 50 11.15 10.53 -2.21
N ASN A 51 11.28 11.44 -3.17
CA ASN A 51 10.23 11.72 -4.15
C ASN A 51 10.38 10.93 -5.47
N LYS A 52 11.36 10.02 -5.60
CA LYS A 52 11.64 9.27 -6.83
C LYS A 52 10.38 8.60 -7.40
N TYR A 53 9.49 8.13 -6.53
CA TYR A 53 8.30 7.37 -6.89
C TYR A 53 6.97 8.10 -6.69
N ASP A 54 6.96 9.39 -6.35
CA ASP A 54 5.71 10.12 -6.05
C ASP A 54 4.71 10.12 -7.21
N THR A 55 5.17 10.23 -8.46
CA THR A 55 4.29 10.15 -9.63
C THR A 55 3.63 8.78 -9.73
N HIS A 56 4.40 7.71 -9.53
CA HIS A 56 3.88 6.34 -9.57
C HIS A 56 2.93 6.05 -8.40
N ILE A 57 3.20 6.61 -7.23
CA ILE A 57 2.29 6.53 -6.07
C ILE A 57 0.97 7.22 -6.41
N LYS A 58 1.01 8.44 -6.98
CA LYS A 58 -0.20 9.16 -7.41
C LYS A 58 -1.01 8.38 -8.45
N ASP A 59 -0.35 7.81 -9.46
CA ASP A 59 -1.01 6.98 -10.48
C ASP A 59 -1.65 5.72 -9.87
N MET A 60 -0.97 5.08 -8.91
CA MET A 60 -1.50 3.94 -8.18
C MET A 60 -2.75 4.32 -7.38
N VAL A 61 -2.71 5.41 -6.62
CA VAL A 61 -3.86 5.92 -5.85
C VAL A 61 -5.03 6.25 -6.77
N ALA A 62 -4.79 6.98 -7.86
CA ALA A 62 -5.83 7.30 -8.85
C ALA A 62 -6.42 6.03 -9.51
N SER A 63 -5.59 4.99 -9.71
CA SER A 63 -6.08 3.72 -10.26
C SER A 63 -7.05 3.01 -9.31
N LEU A 64 -6.84 3.12 -7.99
CA LEU A 64 -7.71 2.52 -6.97
C LEU A 64 -9.06 3.21 -6.91
N GLU A 65 -9.08 4.55 -6.94
CA GLU A 65 -10.31 5.34 -6.98
C GLU A 65 -11.20 4.93 -8.16
N ASN A 66 -10.57 4.71 -9.32
CA ASN A 66 -11.28 4.33 -10.56
C ASN A 66 -11.50 2.82 -10.73
N ASN A 67 -10.98 1.98 -9.82
CA ASN A 67 -11.10 0.53 -9.92
C ASN A 67 -12.48 0.05 -9.46
N ARG A 68 -13.39 -0.14 -10.42
CA ARG A 68 -14.77 -0.60 -10.17
C ARG A 68 -14.89 -1.84 -9.28
N LYS A 69 -13.98 -2.82 -9.42
CA LYS A 69 -14.04 -4.06 -8.62
C LYS A 69 -13.61 -3.81 -7.19
N PHE A 70 -12.60 -2.97 -6.99
CA PHE A 70 -12.15 -2.58 -5.66
C PHE A 70 -13.23 -1.76 -4.95
N GLN A 71 -13.80 -0.75 -5.62
CA GLN A 71 -14.90 0.05 -5.08
C GLN A 71 -16.12 -0.82 -4.71
N ALA A 72 -16.52 -1.74 -5.59
CA ALA A 72 -17.63 -2.65 -5.30
C ALA A 72 -17.34 -3.60 -4.13
N MET A 73 -16.07 -4.01 -3.95
CA MET A 73 -15.66 -4.82 -2.80
C MET A 73 -15.78 -4.04 -1.49
N LEU A 74 -15.32 -2.79 -1.48
CA LEU A 74 -15.43 -1.89 -0.33
C LEU A 74 -16.88 -1.64 0.05
N GLU A 75 -17.72 -1.28 -0.93
CA GLU A 75 -19.16 -1.06 -0.73
C GLU A 75 -19.85 -2.29 -0.16
N LYS A 76 -19.60 -3.47 -0.75
CA LYS A 76 -20.17 -4.74 -0.28
C LYS A 76 -19.78 -5.07 1.17
N LYS A 77 -18.59 -4.65 1.60
CA LYS A 77 -18.08 -4.87 2.95
C LYS A 77 -18.39 -3.73 3.93
N GLY A 78 -18.94 -2.61 3.44
CA GLY A 78 -19.13 -1.39 4.23
C GLY A 78 -17.81 -0.72 4.64
N TRP A 79 -16.73 -1.00 3.90
CA TRP A 79 -15.41 -0.44 4.16
C TRP A 79 -15.22 0.90 3.45
N LYS A 80 -14.36 1.75 4.00
CA LYS A 80 -14.03 3.07 3.46
C LYS A 80 -12.53 3.22 3.35
N ILE A 81 -12.09 4.04 2.40
CA ILE A 81 -10.69 4.38 2.14
C ILE A 81 -10.54 5.87 2.35
N ASP A 82 -9.56 6.28 3.16
CA ASP A 82 -9.07 7.64 3.16
C ASP A 82 -7.98 7.78 2.10
N TYR A 83 -8.33 8.35 0.94
CA TYR A 83 -7.37 8.58 -0.14
C TYR A 83 -6.40 9.73 0.15
N GLU A 84 -6.72 10.62 1.10
CA GLU A 84 -5.86 11.76 1.43
C GLU A 84 -4.59 11.31 2.15
N ILE A 85 -4.66 10.23 2.95
CA ILE A 85 -3.47 9.72 3.67
C ILE A 85 -2.46 9.02 2.76
N LEU A 86 -2.83 8.74 1.50
CA LEU A 86 -2.00 8.09 0.49
C LEU A 86 -1.30 9.10 -0.44
N LYS A 87 -1.64 10.39 -0.35
CA LYS A 87 -1.06 11.46 -1.17
C LYS A 87 0.26 11.96 -0.61
#